data_AF-A0A6A6MW15-F1
#
_entry.id   AF-A0A6A6MW15-F1
#
_cell.length_a   1.000
_cell.length_b   1.000
_cell.length_c   1.000
_cell.angle_alpha   90.00
_cell.angle_beta   90.00
_cell.angle_gamma   90.00
#
_symmetry.space_group_name_H-M   'P 1'
#
loop_
_entity.id
_entity.type
_entity.pdbx_description
1 polymer ?
#
loop_
_entity_poly.entity_id
_entity_poly.type
_entity_poly.pdbx_seq_one_letter_code
_entity_poly.pdbx_strand_id
1 'polypeptide(L)'
;MAAATTDTQIFQNLENNNENSNNDVRRQEIQAAIAKAVELRALHAALMHGNSPANRKFRSSSPVSLLFLSFLLKITLFSLLKLPQGGKPNDGNGENSMPVSEEVMVEGFLQIVSEARLSVKQFCKTLVGQIGETDGTLMDNLNLLLQPYKLSLNSRYSKAVLYHLEAIINQSLYQDFENRVFQKNGSPLHLDPQQDRQAQFASFVALRNLSWNEVSRKGTKYYSEEFSKFCDQKMGCIITTLNWTRPWPEQLLQAFFVAAKCIWLLHLLAFSFNPPLGILRVEENRSFDPHYMEDMFMDRQRSHGPSRVKIMVKPGFYVQDRVLMCKVLCRYKSAA
;
A
#
# COMPACT_ATOMS: atom_id res chain seq x y z
N MET A 1 -49.67 -18.29 60.45
CA MET A 1 -48.36 -18.96 60.51
C MET A 1 -48.05 -19.44 59.10
N ALA A 2 -47.32 -18.61 58.36
CA ALA A 2 -46.91 -18.66 56.93
C ALA A 2 -46.80 -17.18 56.51
N ALA A 3 -45.97 -16.69 55.62
CA ALA A 3 -44.82 -17.15 54.83
C ALA A 3 -44.36 -15.87 54.10
N ALA A 4 -43.05 -15.60 53.99
CA ALA A 4 -42.43 -14.75 52.94
C ALA A 4 -40.97 -14.44 53.28
N THR A 5 -40.04 -15.30 52.87
CA THR A 5 -38.60 -14.99 52.80
C THR A 5 -37.97 -15.91 51.76
N THR A 6 -38.21 -15.66 50.47
CA THR A 6 -37.53 -16.44 49.42
C THR A 6 -37.34 -15.77 48.06
N ASP A 7 -37.72 -14.50 47.83
CA ASP A 7 -37.67 -13.94 46.46
C ASP A 7 -36.61 -12.84 46.21
N THR A 8 -35.82 -12.44 47.22
CA THR A 8 -34.83 -11.35 47.04
C THR A 8 -33.38 -11.82 46.84
N GLN A 9 -33.08 -13.11 47.07
CA GLN A 9 -31.71 -13.64 46.91
C GLN A 9 -31.40 -14.23 45.52
N ILE A 10 -32.41 -14.43 44.67
CA ILE A 10 -32.24 -15.05 43.33
C ILE A 10 -31.92 -14.00 42.25
N PHE A 11 -32.42 -12.75 42.38
CA PHE A 11 -32.20 -11.71 41.36
C PHE A 11 -30.81 -11.05 41.41
N GLN A 12 -30.16 -10.95 42.58
CA GLN A 12 -28.81 -10.36 42.70
C GLN A 12 -27.67 -11.34 42.32
N ASN A 13 -27.94 -12.65 42.25
CA ASN A 13 -26.95 -13.66 41.88
C ASN A 13 -26.86 -13.88 40.36
N LEU A 14 -27.86 -13.47 39.58
CA LEU A 14 -27.85 -13.64 38.11
C LEU A 14 -27.10 -12.51 37.38
N GLU A 15 -27.11 -11.29 37.90
CA GLU A 15 -26.35 -10.17 37.31
C GLU A 15 -24.84 -10.25 37.64
N ASN A 16 -24.47 -10.64 38.86
CA ASN A 16 -23.06 -10.79 39.26
C ASN A 16 -22.34 -11.95 38.53
N ASN A 17 -23.05 -13.02 38.18
CA ASN A 17 -22.46 -14.14 37.43
C ASN A 17 -22.22 -13.81 35.95
N ASN A 18 -23.01 -12.89 35.37
CA ASN A 18 -22.89 -12.53 33.96
C ASN A 18 -21.73 -11.54 33.70
N GLU A 19 -21.45 -10.65 34.66
CA GLU A 19 -20.27 -9.77 34.59
C GLU A 19 -18.96 -10.54 34.82
N ASN A 20 -18.91 -11.48 35.77
CA ASN A 20 -17.73 -12.32 35.99
C ASN A 20 -17.41 -13.21 34.77
N SER A 21 -18.42 -13.83 34.16
CA SER A 21 -18.24 -14.64 32.95
C SER A 21 -17.70 -13.81 31.76
N ASN A 22 -18.24 -12.60 31.54
CA ASN A 22 -17.75 -11.70 30.49
C ASN A 22 -16.33 -11.19 30.76
N ASN A 23 -15.97 -10.95 32.02
CA ASN A 23 -14.63 -10.52 32.41
C ASN A 23 -13.62 -11.67 32.24
N ASP A 24 -14.01 -12.91 32.54
CA ASP A 24 -13.16 -14.08 32.36
C ASP A 24 -12.94 -14.40 30.88
N VAL A 25 -13.97 -14.29 30.03
CA VAL A 25 -13.84 -14.44 28.56
C VAL A 25 -12.91 -13.37 27.99
N ARG A 26 -13.07 -12.10 28.37
CA ARG A 26 -12.15 -11.03 27.96
C ARG A 26 -10.72 -11.27 28.45
N ARG A 27 -10.54 -11.79 29.68
CA ARG A 27 -9.22 -12.10 30.23
C ARG A 27 -8.52 -13.22 29.47
N GLN A 28 -9.27 -14.25 29.08
CA GLN A 28 -8.76 -15.36 28.27
C GLN A 28 -8.38 -14.90 26.86
N GLU A 29 -9.18 -14.05 26.22
CA GLU A 29 -8.86 -13.46 24.91
C GLU A 29 -7.59 -12.60 24.97
N ILE A 30 -7.43 -11.79 26.02
CA ILE A 30 -6.23 -10.99 26.27
C ILE A 30 -5.01 -11.90 26.46
N GLN A 31 -5.12 -12.94 27.28
CA GLN A 31 -4.02 -13.89 27.51
C GLN A 31 -3.63 -14.65 26.23
N ALA A 32 -4.61 -15.05 25.42
CA ALA A 32 -4.36 -15.68 24.12
C ALA A 32 -3.69 -14.72 23.12
N ALA A 33 -4.07 -13.44 23.12
CA ALA A 33 -3.43 -12.42 22.30
C ALA A 33 -1.97 -12.17 22.73
N ILE A 34 -1.70 -12.13 24.04
CA ILE A 34 -0.33 -12.01 24.59
C ILE A 34 0.50 -13.23 24.21
N ALA A 35 -0.03 -14.44 24.34
CA ALA A 35 0.67 -15.67 23.98
C ALA A 35 1.04 -15.68 22.49
N LYS A 36 0.10 -15.34 21.59
CA LYS A 36 0.36 -15.19 20.16
C LYS A 36 1.41 -14.12 19.86
N ALA A 37 1.37 -12.98 20.57
CA ALA A 37 2.36 -11.92 20.40
C ALA A 37 3.78 -12.35 20.84
N VAL A 38 3.89 -13.14 21.91
CA VAL A 38 5.16 -13.71 22.38
C VAL A 38 5.70 -14.73 21.38
N GLU A 39 4.86 -15.62 20.86
CA GLU A 39 5.22 -16.61 19.84
C GLU A 39 5.69 -15.93 18.54
N LEU A 40 5.00 -14.86 18.12
CA LEU A 40 5.37 -14.07 16.96
C LEU A 40 6.72 -13.36 17.15
N ARG A 41 6.99 -12.81 18.34
CA ARG A 41 8.29 -12.23 18.70
C ARG A 41 9.42 -13.28 18.71
N ALA A 42 9.15 -14.50 19.21
CA ALA A 42 10.11 -15.59 19.21
C ALA A 42 10.44 -16.06 17.77
N LEU A 43 9.43 -16.16 16.91
CA LEU A 43 9.61 -16.48 15.49
C LEU A 43 10.43 -15.39 14.78
N HIS A 44 10.17 -14.12 15.07
CA HIS A 44 10.95 -13.00 14.55
C HIS A 44 12.42 -13.08 14.99
N ALA A 45 12.68 -13.32 16.27
CA ALA A 45 14.05 -13.48 16.79
C ALA A 45 14.78 -14.67 16.14
N ALA A 46 14.09 -15.81 15.95
CA ALA A 46 14.66 -16.99 15.29
C ALA A 46 15.01 -16.71 13.82
N LEU A 47 14.17 -15.96 13.10
CA LEU A 47 14.43 -15.56 11.72
C LEU A 47 15.57 -14.54 11.59
N MET A 48 15.73 -13.65 12.57
CA MET A 48 16.81 -12.65 12.58
C MET A 48 18.17 -13.23 12.97
N HIS A 49 18.20 -14.28 13.81
CA HIS A 49 19.44 -14.88 14.30
C HIS A 49 19.93 -16.11 13.52
N GLY A 50 19.21 -16.57 12.49
CA GLY A 50 19.70 -17.60 11.56
C GLY A 50 20.06 -18.96 12.19
N ASN A 51 19.73 -19.19 13.46
CA ASN A 51 20.05 -20.41 14.18
C ASN A 51 18.78 -21.24 14.37
N SER A 52 18.54 -22.17 13.44
CA SER A 52 17.85 -23.41 13.77
C SER A 52 18.46 -24.59 13.01
N PRO A 53 18.78 -25.71 13.69
CA PRO A 53 19.31 -26.90 13.07
C PRO A 53 18.19 -27.72 12.42
N ALA A 54 18.52 -28.37 11.30
CA ALA A 54 17.73 -29.29 10.48
C ALA A 54 16.88 -28.69 9.35
N ASN A 55 17.19 -29.17 8.14
CA ASN A 55 16.56 -28.96 6.82
C ASN A 55 16.71 -27.60 6.13
N ARG A 56 17.92 -27.40 5.59
CA ARG A 56 18.20 -26.45 4.50
C ARG A 56 17.44 -26.83 3.22
N LYS A 57 16.37 -26.10 2.93
CA LYS A 57 15.93 -25.74 1.56
C LYS A 57 14.92 -24.58 1.61
N PHE A 58 15.30 -23.45 2.19
CA PHE A 58 14.57 -22.20 1.96
C PHE A 58 15.50 -21.09 1.50
N ARG A 59 15.02 -20.40 0.45
CA ARG A 59 15.61 -19.26 -0.24
C ARG A 59 16.28 -18.30 0.73
N SER A 60 17.45 -17.79 0.33
CA SER A 60 18.06 -16.60 0.92
C SER A 60 17.03 -15.46 0.94
N SER A 61 16.48 -15.17 2.12
CA SER A 61 15.59 -14.02 2.30
C SER A 61 16.39 -12.76 2.01
N SER A 62 15.98 -12.01 0.99
CA SER A 62 16.50 -10.66 0.71
C SER A 62 16.34 -9.78 1.97
N PRO A 63 17.25 -8.82 2.23
CA PRO A 63 17.12 -7.86 3.33
C PRO A 63 15.73 -7.19 3.39
N VAL A 64 15.10 -6.99 2.23
CA VAL A 64 13.74 -6.43 2.09
C VAL A 64 12.66 -7.33 2.72
N SER A 65 12.81 -8.65 2.64
CA SER A 65 11.86 -9.62 3.20
C SER A 65 11.92 -9.69 4.74
N LEU A 66 13.09 -9.43 5.33
CA LEU A 66 13.26 -9.38 6.79
C LEU A 66 12.71 -8.08 7.38
N LEU A 67 12.93 -6.95 6.69
CA LEU A 67 12.31 -5.66 7.03
C LEU A 67 10.79 -5.71 6.91
N PHE A 68 10.25 -6.43 5.92
CA PHE A 68 8.81 -6.66 5.76
C PHE A 68 8.18 -7.42 6.94
N LEU A 69 8.79 -8.53 7.35
CA LEU A 69 8.35 -9.29 8.52
C LEU A 69 8.45 -8.46 9.80
N SER A 70 9.53 -7.70 9.98
CA SER A 70 9.73 -6.78 11.11
C SER A 70 8.65 -5.71 11.17
N PHE A 71 8.39 -5.01 10.07
CA PHE A 71 7.37 -3.96 9.99
C PHE A 71 5.96 -4.51 10.25
N LEU A 72 5.60 -5.62 9.62
CA LEU A 72 4.31 -6.27 9.87
C LEU A 72 4.17 -6.76 11.31
N LEU A 73 5.24 -7.27 11.92
CA LEU A 73 5.25 -7.64 13.33
C LEU A 73 5.01 -6.42 14.22
N LYS A 74 5.76 -5.33 14.01
CA LYS A 74 5.66 -4.09 14.80
C LYS A 74 4.24 -3.52 14.75
N ILE A 75 3.62 -3.46 13.56
CA ILE A 75 2.25 -2.97 13.42
C ILE A 75 1.22 -3.95 13.99
N THR A 76 1.39 -5.24 13.78
CA THR A 76 0.44 -6.25 14.28
C THR A 76 0.48 -6.32 15.80
N LEU A 77 1.68 -6.26 16.39
CA LEU A 77 1.88 -6.14 17.82
C LEU A 77 1.27 -4.85 18.38
N PHE A 78 1.44 -3.71 17.68
CA PHE A 78 0.77 -2.47 18.06
C PHE A 78 -0.77 -2.59 17.98
N SER A 79 -1.28 -3.22 16.92
CA SER A 79 -2.72 -3.45 16.71
C SER A 79 -3.32 -4.35 17.82
N LEU A 80 -2.55 -5.33 18.32
CA LEU A 80 -2.94 -6.23 19.41
C LEU A 80 -2.83 -5.56 20.79
N LEU A 81 -1.93 -4.59 20.98
CA LEU A 81 -1.78 -3.84 22.22
C LEU A 81 -2.87 -2.78 22.43
N LYS A 82 -3.57 -2.36 21.37
CA LYS A 82 -4.84 -1.60 21.47
C LYS A 82 -6.00 -2.54 21.80
N LEU A 83 -6.01 -3.06 23.03
CA LEU A 83 -7.29 -3.41 23.67
C LEU A 83 -8.07 -2.11 23.92
N PRO A 84 -9.41 -2.10 23.75
CA PRO A 84 -10.20 -0.94 24.16
C PRO A 84 -10.05 -0.79 25.68
N GLN A 85 -9.22 0.14 26.12
CA GLN A 85 -9.18 0.53 27.52
C GLN A 85 -10.48 1.27 27.81
N GLY A 86 -11.47 0.53 28.31
CA GLY A 86 -12.56 1.11 29.08
C GLY A 86 -11.98 1.63 30.39
N GLY A 87 -11.69 2.93 30.46
CA GLY A 87 -11.18 3.59 31.65
C GLY A 87 -11.13 5.09 31.43
N LYS A 88 -11.66 5.85 32.39
CA LYS A 88 -11.93 7.31 32.35
C LYS A 88 -10.70 8.16 31.94
N PRO A 89 -10.92 9.34 31.31
CA PRO A 89 -9.83 10.23 30.93
C PRO A 89 -9.29 10.93 32.17
N ASN A 90 -8.00 10.79 32.44
CA ASN A 90 -7.30 11.60 33.43
C ASN A 90 -6.04 12.19 32.78
N ASP A 91 -6.14 13.49 32.49
CA ASP A 91 -5.12 14.51 32.27
C ASP A 91 -3.79 14.16 31.57
N GLY A 92 -3.67 14.70 30.34
CA GLY A 92 -2.52 15.55 30.00
C GLY A 92 -1.38 14.91 29.22
N ASN A 93 -1.43 15.10 27.89
CA ASN A 93 -0.27 15.24 27.00
C ASN A 93 0.38 13.97 26.40
N GLY A 94 -0.14 12.76 26.64
CA GLY A 94 0.39 11.51 26.08
C GLY A 94 -0.38 10.90 24.89
N GLU A 95 -1.67 11.22 24.74
CA GLU A 95 -2.59 10.48 23.84
C GLU A 95 -2.51 10.88 22.36
N ASN A 96 -1.82 11.99 22.05
CA ASN A 96 -1.82 12.54 20.71
C ASN A 96 -0.60 12.14 19.85
N SER A 97 0.36 11.40 20.38
CA SER A 97 1.54 10.96 19.60
C SER A 97 1.19 9.89 18.56
N MET A 98 2.01 9.76 17.52
CA MET A 98 1.87 8.67 16.56
C MET A 98 2.11 7.32 17.25
N PRO A 99 1.37 6.27 16.86
CA PRO A 99 1.41 4.97 17.52
C PRO A 99 2.73 4.20 17.38
N VAL A 100 3.54 4.57 16.39
CA VAL A 100 4.84 3.97 16.08
C VAL A 100 5.86 5.08 15.89
N SER A 101 7.15 4.78 16.12
CA SER A 101 8.22 5.75 15.93
C SER A 101 8.36 6.14 14.45
N GLU A 102 9.01 7.28 14.22
CA GLU A 102 9.19 7.81 12.88
C GLU A 102 10.04 6.89 12.00
N GLU A 103 11.05 6.22 12.58
CA GLU A 103 11.88 5.25 11.84
C GLU A 103 11.03 4.07 11.33
N VAL A 104 10.10 3.57 12.15
CA VAL A 104 9.19 2.47 11.78
C VAL A 104 8.22 2.93 10.69
N MET A 105 7.74 4.17 10.76
CA MET A 105 6.91 4.76 9.70
C MET A 105 7.68 4.82 8.37
N VAL A 106 8.94 5.25 8.40
CA VAL A 106 9.80 5.32 7.20
C VAL A 106 10.05 3.94 6.60
N GLU A 107 10.42 2.95 7.43
CA GLU A 107 10.57 1.55 6.99
C GLU A 107 9.30 1.05 6.28
N GLY A 108 8.15 1.33 6.90
CA GLY A 108 6.85 1.01 6.36
C GLY A 108 6.54 1.65 5.02
N PHE A 109 6.78 2.96 4.95
CA PHE A 109 6.57 3.72 3.73
C PHE A 109 7.40 3.15 2.57
N LEU A 110 8.70 2.91 2.78
CA LEU A 110 9.59 2.36 1.76
C LEU A 110 9.17 0.95 1.31
N GLN A 111 8.65 0.14 2.23
CA GLN A 111 8.11 -1.17 1.92
C GLN A 111 6.86 -1.06 1.03
N ILE A 112 5.90 -0.21 1.37
CA ILE A 112 4.69 -0.01 0.58
C ILE A 112 5.02 0.61 -0.79
N VAL A 113 6.02 1.49 -0.89
CA VAL A 113 6.51 1.96 -2.20
C VAL A 113 7.00 0.78 -3.05
N SER A 114 7.78 -0.13 -2.45
CA SER A 114 8.30 -1.30 -3.15
C SER A 114 7.16 -2.22 -3.63
N GLU A 115 6.16 -2.45 -2.79
CA GLU A 115 4.97 -3.23 -3.14
C GLU A 115 4.14 -2.57 -4.24
N ALA A 116 3.88 -1.26 -4.15
CA ALA A 116 3.17 -0.50 -5.19
C ALA A 116 3.89 -0.60 -6.54
N ARG A 117 5.23 -0.47 -6.55
CA ARG A 117 6.03 -0.58 -7.77
C ARG A 117 6.00 -1.99 -8.38
N LEU A 118 5.88 -3.03 -7.55
CA LEU A 118 5.79 -4.43 -7.99
C LEU A 118 4.38 -4.78 -8.47
N SER A 119 3.35 -4.34 -7.75
CA SER A 119 1.95 -4.61 -8.10
C SER A 119 1.54 -3.91 -9.39
N VAL A 120 1.96 -2.66 -9.62
CA VAL A 120 1.74 -1.99 -10.92
C VAL A 120 2.43 -2.73 -12.06
N LYS A 121 3.67 -3.20 -11.86
CA LYS A 121 4.38 -4.00 -12.85
C LYS A 121 3.64 -5.30 -13.16
N GLN A 122 3.09 -5.97 -12.14
CA GLN A 122 2.31 -7.18 -12.31
C GLN A 122 0.98 -6.90 -13.02
N PHE A 123 0.29 -5.82 -12.66
CA PHE A 123 -0.92 -5.37 -13.33
C PHE A 123 -0.66 -5.10 -14.82
N CYS A 124 0.42 -4.40 -15.18
CA CYS A 124 0.80 -4.18 -16.58
C CYS A 124 1.05 -5.49 -17.33
N LYS A 125 1.68 -6.49 -16.69
CA LYS A 125 1.88 -7.82 -17.28
C LYS A 125 0.55 -8.55 -17.51
N THR A 126 -0.34 -8.54 -16.52
CA THR A 126 -1.66 -9.15 -16.66
C THR A 126 -2.45 -8.48 -17.79
N LEU A 127 -2.45 -7.14 -17.84
CA LEU A 127 -3.08 -6.34 -18.89
C LEU A 127 -2.55 -6.73 -20.27
N VAL A 128 -1.23 -6.85 -20.41
CA VAL A 128 -0.60 -7.28 -21.66
C VAL A 128 -0.98 -8.72 -22.03
N GLY A 129 -1.10 -9.62 -21.05
CA GLY A 129 -1.58 -10.98 -21.26
C GLY A 129 -2.98 -11.00 -21.88
N GLN A 130 -3.86 -10.09 -21.48
CA GLN A 130 -5.21 -9.98 -22.04
C GLN A 130 -5.23 -9.54 -23.51
N ILE A 131 -4.21 -8.82 -23.99
CA ILE A 131 -4.13 -8.40 -25.41
C ILE A 131 -4.06 -9.63 -26.32
N GLY A 132 -3.35 -10.69 -25.92
CA GLY A 132 -3.22 -11.91 -26.72
C GLY A 132 -4.49 -12.74 -26.83
N GLU A 133 -5.45 -12.53 -25.91
CA GLU A 133 -6.74 -13.21 -25.85
C GLU A 133 -7.87 -12.36 -26.45
N THR A 134 -7.58 -11.12 -26.88
CA THR A 134 -8.57 -10.15 -27.35
C THR A 134 -8.49 -9.94 -28.86
N ASP A 135 -9.61 -9.55 -29.48
CA ASP A 135 -9.65 -9.03 -30.85
C ASP A 135 -8.73 -7.80 -30.99
N GLY A 136 -8.10 -7.62 -32.16
CA GLY A 136 -7.00 -6.65 -32.39
C GLY A 136 -7.24 -5.20 -31.97
N THR A 137 -8.47 -4.78 -31.66
CA THR A 137 -8.84 -3.42 -31.25
C THR A 137 -8.05 -2.88 -30.05
N LEU A 138 -7.83 -3.70 -29.00
CA LEU A 138 -7.04 -3.26 -27.85
C LEU A 138 -5.55 -3.08 -28.21
N MET A 139 -5.03 -3.98 -29.05
CA MET A 139 -3.67 -3.88 -29.56
C MET A 139 -3.49 -2.59 -30.37
N ASP A 140 -4.45 -2.24 -31.21
CA ASP A 140 -4.44 -1.02 -32.01
C ASP A 140 -4.45 0.24 -31.12
N ASN A 141 -5.32 0.29 -30.11
CA ASN A 141 -5.38 1.39 -29.15
C ASN A 141 -4.05 1.59 -28.41
N LEU A 142 -3.42 0.50 -27.97
CA LEU A 142 -2.13 0.56 -27.31
C LEU A 142 -1.00 0.95 -28.27
N ASN A 143 -1.04 0.50 -29.52
CA ASN A 143 -0.10 0.95 -30.55
C ASN A 143 -0.22 2.46 -30.79
N LEU A 144 -1.43 3.03 -30.79
CA LEU A 144 -1.63 4.48 -30.88
C LEU A 144 -1.00 5.24 -29.70
N LEU A 145 -1.14 4.72 -28.47
CA LEU A 145 -0.50 5.31 -27.28
C LEU A 145 1.04 5.22 -27.30
N LEU A 146 1.57 4.18 -27.93
CA LEU A 146 3.01 3.93 -28.02
C LEU A 146 3.67 4.62 -29.22
N GLN A 147 2.89 5.02 -30.22
CA GLN A 147 3.36 5.67 -31.45
C GLN A 147 4.20 6.94 -31.18
N PRO A 148 3.83 7.87 -30.27
CA PRO A 148 4.66 9.05 -29.97
C PRO A 148 6.06 8.68 -29.47
N TYR A 149 6.21 7.50 -28.89
CA TYR A 149 7.48 6.98 -28.37
C TYR A 149 8.27 6.14 -29.36
N LYS A 150 7.78 6.02 -30.61
CA LYS A 150 8.31 5.16 -31.69
C LYS A 150 8.36 3.69 -31.28
N LEU A 151 7.35 3.25 -30.53
CA LEU A 151 7.19 1.86 -30.08
C LEU A 151 5.95 1.23 -30.70
N SER A 152 6.00 -0.09 -30.88
CA SER A 152 4.87 -0.91 -31.33
C SER A 152 4.88 -2.25 -30.59
N LEU A 153 3.70 -2.82 -30.41
CA LEU A 153 3.46 -4.14 -29.83
C LEU A 153 3.81 -5.30 -30.79
N ASN A 154 4.13 -5.01 -32.05
CA ASN A 154 4.35 -6.01 -33.12
C ASN A 154 5.61 -6.87 -32.93
N SER A 155 6.49 -6.52 -31.98
CA SER A 155 7.54 -7.42 -31.49
C SER A 155 7.21 -7.85 -30.07
N ARG A 156 6.99 -9.14 -29.85
CA ARG A 156 6.70 -9.82 -28.57
C ARG A 156 7.25 -9.05 -27.35
N TYR A 157 6.33 -8.36 -26.66
CA TYR A 157 6.44 -7.57 -25.43
C TYR A 157 7.86 -7.29 -24.90
N SER A 158 8.53 -6.32 -25.54
CA SER A 158 9.85 -5.87 -25.10
C SER A 158 9.79 -5.18 -23.72
N LYS A 159 10.93 -5.19 -23.01
CA LYS A 159 11.11 -4.46 -21.75
C LYS A 159 10.76 -2.96 -21.89
N ALA A 160 11.00 -2.38 -23.07
CA ALA A 160 10.66 -0.99 -23.37
C ALA A 160 9.16 -0.75 -23.40
N VAL A 161 8.38 -1.63 -24.05
CA VAL A 161 6.91 -1.55 -24.08
C VAL A 161 6.35 -1.61 -22.65
N LEU A 162 6.80 -2.58 -21.84
CA LEU A 162 6.35 -2.72 -20.45
C LEU A 162 6.62 -1.46 -19.63
N TYR A 163 7.79 -0.82 -19.80
CA TYR A 163 8.10 0.41 -19.08
C TYR A 163 7.26 1.62 -19.52
N HIS A 164 6.88 1.71 -20.79
CA HIS A 164 5.96 2.79 -21.22
C HIS A 164 4.54 2.53 -20.71
N LEU A 165 4.08 1.28 -20.69
CA LEU A 165 2.80 0.93 -20.06
C LEU A 165 2.83 1.21 -18.54
N GLU A 166 3.89 0.80 -17.84
CA GLU A 166 4.08 1.14 -16.42
C GLU A 166 4.03 2.66 -16.20
N ALA A 167 4.62 3.46 -17.09
CA ALA A 167 4.58 4.92 -16.99
C ALA A 167 3.15 5.48 -17.13
N ILE A 168 2.41 5.05 -18.16
CA ILE A 168 1.02 5.49 -18.40
C ILE A 168 0.12 5.10 -17.22
N ILE A 169 0.22 3.86 -16.75
CA ILE A 169 -0.57 3.38 -15.62
C ILE A 169 -0.21 4.12 -14.32
N ASN A 170 1.08 4.33 -14.04
CA ASN A 170 1.50 5.12 -12.88
C ASN A 170 1.00 6.57 -12.97
N GLN A 171 0.97 7.17 -14.16
CA GLN A 171 0.40 8.51 -14.34
C GLN A 171 -1.07 8.55 -13.91
N SER A 172 -1.89 7.58 -14.33
CA SER A 172 -3.29 7.50 -13.91
C SER A 172 -3.45 7.24 -12.41
N LEU A 173 -2.75 6.24 -11.87
CA LEU A 173 -2.91 5.81 -10.49
C LEU A 173 -2.41 6.86 -9.48
N TYR A 174 -1.32 7.57 -9.78
CA TYR A 174 -0.76 8.61 -8.91
C TYR A 174 -1.30 10.01 -9.21
N GLN A 175 -2.21 10.20 -10.17
CA GLN A 175 -2.81 11.50 -10.43
C GLN A 175 -3.43 12.07 -9.14
N ASP A 176 -3.15 13.33 -8.81
CA ASP A 176 -3.65 14.05 -7.63
C ASP A 176 -3.16 13.51 -6.26
N PHE A 177 -2.07 12.74 -6.23
CA PHE A 177 -1.49 12.18 -4.99
C PHE A 177 -1.17 13.25 -3.93
N GLU A 178 -0.82 14.46 -4.33
CA GLU A 178 -0.52 15.59 -3.45
C GLU A 178 -1.74 16.09 -2.66
N ASN A 179 -2.94 15.69 -3.09
CA ASN A 179 -4.18 16.11 -2.46
C ASN A 179 -4.67 15.05 -1.46
N ARG A 180 -5.21 15.47 -0.32
CA ARG A 180 -5.59 14.61 0.82
C ARG A 180 -6.60 13.49 0.52
N VAL A 181 -7.31 13.56 -0.61
CA VAL A 181 -8.32 12.56 -1.02
C VAL A 181 -8.20 12.19 -2.50
N PHE A 182 -7.04 12.40 -3.13
CA PHE A 182 -6.84 12.24 -4.58
C PHE A 182 -7.79 13.10 -5.44
N GLN A 183 -8.17 14.28 -4.95
CA GLN A 183 -9.03 15.24 -5.66
C GLN A 183 -8.48 16.66 -5.54
N LYS A 184 -8.48 17.40 -6.66
CA LYS A 184 -7.87 18.73 -6.81
C LYS A 184 -8.39 19.81 -5.83
N ASN A 185 -9.55 19.62 -5.20
CA ASN A 185 -10.16 20.55 -4.24
C ASN A 185 -10.72 19.83 -3.00
N GLY A 186 -10.13 18.70 -2.61
CA GLY A 186 -10.61 17.94 -1.46
C GLY A 186 -10.36 18.65 -0.13
N SER A 187 -11.34 18.62 0.78
CA SER A 187 -11.21 19.11 2.15
C SER A 187 -10.76 17.98 3.09
N PRO A 188 -9.92 18.26 4.11
CA PRO A 188 -9.66 17.28 5.14
C PRO A 188 -10.94 16.94 5.91
N LEU A 189 -11.06 15.69 6.35
CA LEU A 189 -12.16 15.28 7.22
C LEU A 189 -12.00 15.90 8.62
N HIS A 190 -10.76 15.98 9.10
CA HIS A 190 -10.42 16.57 10.39
C HIS A 190 -9.67 17.87 10.21
N LEU A 191 -10.13 18.94 10.87
CA LEU A 191 -9.49 20.26 10.82
C LEU A 191 -8.18 20.30 11.62
N ASP A 192 -8.10 19.53 12.71
CA ASP A 192 -6.88 19.37 13.49
C ASP A 192 -5.87 18.51 12.71
N PRO A 193 -4.69 19.04 12.35
CA PRO A 193 -3.65 18.28 11.65
C PRO A 193 -3.23 17.01 12.40
N GLN A 194 -3.22 17.01 13.74
CA GLN A 194 -2.76 15.85 14.50
C GLN A 194 -3.78 14.72 14.44
N GLN A 195 -5.06 15.04 14.65
CA GLN A 195 -6.16 14.10 14.49
C GLN A 195 -6.24 13.54 13.06
N ASP A 196 -6.05 14.39 12.04
CA ASP A 196 -6.09 13.95 10.64
C ASP A 196 -5.02 12.88 10.36
N ARG A 197 -3.76 13.13 10.74
CA ARG A 197 -2.68 12.15 10.54
C ARG A 197 -2.94 10.82 11.26
N GLN A 198 -3.49 10.85 12.46
CA GLN A 198 -3.85 9.64 13.20
C GLN A 198 -4.97 8.86 12.49
N ALA A 199 -5.96 9.55 11.93
CA ALA A 199 -7.04 8.95 11.14
C ALA A 199 -6.49 8.31 9.85
N GLN A 200 -5.53 8.95 9.17
CA GLN A 200 -4.85 8.37 8.01
C GLN A 200 -4.15 7.06 8.37
N PHE A 201 -3.40 7.04 9.48
CA PHE A 201 -2.71 5.84 9.92
C PHE A 201 -3.67 4.73 10.37
N ALA A 202 -4.76 5.08 11.05
CA ALA A 202 -5.81 4.14 11.42
C ALA A 202 -6.45 3.47 10.19
N SER A 203 -6.75 4.26 9.16
CA SER A 203 -7.24 3.76 7.87
C SER A 203 -6.22 2.83 7.20
N PHE A 204 -4.93 3.16 7.26
CA PHE A 204 -3.86 2.30 6.74
C PHE A 204 -3.85 0.94 7.46
N VAL A 205 -3.92 0.98 8.80
CA VAL A 205 -3.97 -0.20 9.66
C VAL A 205 -5.17 -1.09 9.32
N ALA A 206 -6.35 -0.51 9.11
CA ALA A 206 -7.57 -1.24 8.79
C ALA A 206 -7.50 -1.93 7.41
N LEU A 207 -6.91 -1.27 6.42
CA LEU A 207 -6.94 -1.73 5.03
C LEU A 207 -5.74 -2.59 4.61
N ARG A 208 -4.61 -2.56 5.34
CA ARG A 208 -3.37 -3.25 4.91
C ARG A 208 -3.56 -4.74 4.59
N ASN A 209 -4.35 -5.44 5.41
CA ASN A 209 -4.58 -6.88 5.30
C ASN A 209 -5.77 -7.24 4.40
N LEU A 210 -6.49 -6.25 3.84
CA LEU A 210 -7.65 -6.49 2.99
C LEU A 210 -7.25 -7.31 1.75
N SER A 211 -7.88 -8.46 1.56
CA SER A 211 -7.59 -9.40 0.48
C SER A 211 -8.59 -9.31 -0.68
N TRP A 212 -8.20 -9.84 -1.84
CA TRP A 212 -9.12 -9.96 -2.99
C TRP A 212 -10.35 -10.80 -2.66
N ASN A 213 -10.18 -11.92 -1.95
CA ASN A 213 -11.28 -12.83 -1.61
C ASN A 213 -12.37 -12.14 -0.77
N GLU A 214 -11.97 -11.23 0.10
CA GLU A 214 -12.87 -10.41 0.91
C GLU A 214 -13.64 -9.40 0.05
N VAL A 215 -12.92 -8.67 -0.82
CA VAL A 215 -13.50 -7.65 -1.69
C VAL A 215 -14.39 -8.26 -2.78
N SER A 216 -14.01 -9.40 -3.34
CA SER A 216 -14.82 -10.13 -4.32
C SER A 216 -16.19 -10.55 -3.73
N ARG A 217 -16.25 -10.78 -2.41
CA ARG A 217 -17.50 -11.14 -1.71
C ARG A 217 -18.36 -9.96 -1.26
N LYS A 218 -17.75 -8.88 -0.75
CA LYS A 218 -18.49 -7.77 -0.10
C LYS A 218 -18.39 -6.42 -0.82
N GLY A 219 -17.50 -6.31 -1.81
CA GLY A 219 -17.14 -5.06 -2.46
C GLY A 219 -16.20 -4.18 -1.62
N THR A 220 -15.49 -3.27 -2.28
CA THR A 220 -14.57 -2.30 -1.62
C THR A 220 -15.29 -1.33 -0.70
N LYS A 221 -16.50 -0.88 -1.09
CA LYS A 221 -17.32 0.08 -0.33
C LYS A 221 -17.67 -0.40 1.07
N TYR A 222 -17.79 -1.71 1.29
CA TYR A 222 -18.03 -2.30 2.61
C TYR A 222 -16.89 -1.99 3.61
N TYR A 223 -15.66 -1.87 3.11
CA TYR A 223 -14.46 -1.67 3.93
C TYR A 223 -14.05 -0.19 4.04
N SER A 224 -14.19 0.58 2.95
CA SER A 224 -13.99 2.03 2.95
C SER A 224 -14.65 2.64 1.72
N GLU A 225 -15.47 3.67 1.94
CA GLU A 225 -16.14 4.39 0.86
C GLU A 225 -15.13 5.22 0.03
N GLU A 226 -14.18 5.86 0.69
CA GLU A 226 -13.12 6.65 0.09
C GLU A 226 -12.22 5.79 -0.81
N PHE A 227 -11.81 4.62 -0.32
CA PHE A 227 -11.02 3.68 -1.09
C PHE A 227 -11.81 3.14 -2.30
N SER A 228 -13.12 2.91 -2.15
CA SER A 228 -13.97 2.51 -3.27
C SER A 228 -14.05 3.61 -4.33
N LYS A 229 -14.31 4.86 -3.93
CA LYS A 229 -14.33 6.01 -4.86
C LYS A 229 -12.99 6.19 -5.58
N PHE A 230 -11.89 6.00 -4.86
CA PHE A 230 -10.55 5.98 -5.45
C PHE A 230 -10.42 4.89 -6.51
N CYS A 231 -10.81 3.65 -6.20
CA CYS A 231 -10.77 2.53 -7.16
C CYS A 231 -11.59 2.83 -8.41
N ASP A 232 -12.83 3.29 -8.24
CA ASP A 232 -13.75 3.60 -9.35
C ASP A 232 -13.17 4.70 -10.25
N GLN A 233 -12.66 5.78 -9.64
CA GLN A 233 -12.04 6.89 -10.36
C GLN A 233 -10.80 6.43 -11.14
N LYS A 234 -9.90 5.69 -10.48
CA LYS A 234 -8.65 5.25 -11.11
C LYS A 234 -8.87 4.22 -12.20
N MET A 235 -9.81 3.30 -12.00
CA MET A 235 -10.21 2.34 -13.03
C MET A 235 -10.80 3.08 -14.23
N GLY A 236 -11.70 4.04 -14.01
CA GLY A 236 -12.27 4.89 -15.05
C GLY A 236 -11.19 5.63 -15.85
N CYS A 237 -10.23 6.27 -15.18
CA CYS A 237 -9.10 6.94 -15.84
C CYS A 237 -8.30 5.99 -16.73
N ILE A 238 -8.01 4.77 -16.27
CA ILE A 238 -7.27 3.77 -17.05
C ILE A 238 -8.10 3.29 -18.24
N ILE A 239 -9.37 2.99 -18.04
CA ILE A 239 -10.30 2.57 -19.09
C ILE A 239 -10.35 3.61 -20.21
N THR A 240 -10.52 4.89 -19.86
CA THR A 240 -10.52 5.99 -20.83
C THR A 240 -9.16 6.13 -21.52
N THR A 241 -8.07 6.08 -20.77
CA THR A 241 -6.71 6.26 -21.32
C THR A 241 -6.37 5.17 -22.33
N LEU A 242 -6.75 3.92 -22.04
CA LEU A 242 -6.48 2.77 -22.91
C LEU A 242 -7.58 2.53 -23.95
N ASN A 243 -8.65 3.33 -23.93
CA ASN A 243 -9.86 3.13 -24.73
C ASN A 243 -10.38 1.67 -24.62
N TRP A 244 -10.47 1.18 -23.38
CA TRP A 244 -10.83 -0.20 -23.10
C TRP A 244 -12.35 -0.37 -23.08
N THR A 245 -12.91 -1.13 -24.02
CA THR A 245 -14.38 -1.19 -24.21
C THR A 245 -15.04 -2.41 -23.57
N ARG A 246 -14.28 -3.41 -23.12
CA ARG A 246 -14.80 -4.68 -22.58
C ARG A 246 -14.81 -4.72 -21.06
N PRO A 247 -15.68 -5.52 -20.42
CA PRO A 247 -15.56 -5.82 -19.01
C PRO A 247 -14.17 -6.39 -18.69
N TRP A 248 -13.57 -5.98 -17.57
CA TRP A 248 -12.29 -6.52 -17.14
C TRP A 248 -12.46 -7.93 -16.60
N PRO A 249 -11.65 -8.91 -17.04
CA PRO A 249 -11.66 -10.25 -16.49
C PRO A 249 -11.18 -10.25 -15.04
N GLU A 250 -11.56 -11.27 -14.27
CA GLU A 250 -11.30 -11.32 -12.83
C GLU A 250 -9.82 -11.18 -12.49
N GLN A 251 -8.92 -11.80 -13.27
CA GLN A 251 -7.48 -11.71 -13.06
C GLN A 251 -6.96 -10.27 -13.22
N LEU A 252 -7.53 -9.51 -14.16
CA LEU A 252 -7.18 -8.12 -14.38
C LEU A 252 -7.73 -7.23 -13.26
N LEU A 253 -8.97 -7.47 -12.83
CA LEU A 253 -9.58 -6.79 -11.68
C LEU A 253 -8.78 -7.04 -10.39
N GLN A 254 -8.37 -8.28 -10.14
CA GLN A 254 -7.55 -8.66 -8.99
C GLN A 254 -6.19 -7.95 -9.04
N ALA A 255 -5.51 -7.96 -10.19
CA ALA A 255 -4.22 -7.31 -10.34
C ALA A 255 -4.32 -5.78 -10.18
N PHE A 256 -5.38 -5.17 -10.71
CA PHE A 256 -5.70 -3.76 -10.49
C PHE A 256 -5.93 -3.47 -9.00
N PHE A 257 -6.77 -4.27 -8.33
CA PHE A 257 -7.09 -4.10 -6.92
C PHE A 257 -5.83 -4.09 -6.06
N VAL A 258 -4.90 -5.03 -6.29
CA VAL A 258 -3.64 -5.08 -5.55
C VAL A 258 -2.81 -3.80 -5.79
N ALA A 259 -2.73 -3.33 -7.05
CA ALA A 259 -2.01 -2.10 -7.39
C ALA A 259 -2.66 -0.85 -6.75
N ALA A 260 -3.96 -0.69 -6.89
CA ALA A 260 -4.74 0.40 -6.33
C ALA A 260 -4.64 0.41 -4.79
N LYS A 261 -4.77 -0.75 -4.14
CA LYS A 261 -4.63 -0.87 -2.68
C LYS A 261 -3.25 -0.43 -2.21
N CYS A 262 -2.16 -0.88 -2.84
CA CYS A 262 -0.82 -0.46 -2.45
C CYS A 262 -0.62 1.06 -2.56
N ILE A 263 -1.16 1.70 -3.61
CA ILE A 263 -1.05 3.15 -3.82
C ILE A 263 -1.92 3.93 -2.83
N TRP A 264 -3.11 3.42 -2.52
CA TRP A 264 -3.96 3.99 -1.48
C TRP A 264 -3.28 3.92 -0.11
N LEU A 265 -2.75 2.75 0.27
CA LEU A 265 -2.00 2.58 1.52
C LEU A 265 -0.76 3.49 1.58
N LEU A 266 -0.08 3.67 0.44
CA LEU A 266 1.06 4.57 0.33
C LEU A 266 0.68 6.01 0.61
N HIS A 267 -0.47 6.44 0.09
CA HIS A 267 -1.01 7.78 0.31
C HIS A 267 -1.41 7.99 1.77
N LEU A 268 -2.16 7.06 2.36
CA LEU A 268 -2.50 7.09 3.79
C LEU A 268 -1.25 7.23 4.67
N LEU A 269 -0.19 6.45 4.38
CA LEU A 269 1.08 6.59 5.09
C LEU A 269 1.74 7.95 4.84
N ALA A 270 1.82 8.43 3.59
CA ALA A 270 2.41 9.74 3.28
C ALA A 270 1.79 10.87 4.11
N PHE A 271 0.46 10.85 4.25
CA PHE A 271 -0.31 11.84 5.02
C PHE A 271 -0.37 11.56 6.53
N SER A 272 0.24 10.47 7.01
CA SER A 272 0.43 10.21 8.44
C SER A 272 1.69 10.89 9.01
N PHE A 273 2.61 11.37 8.17
CA PHE A 273 3.83 12.09 8.57
C PHE A 273 3.59 13.58 8.85
N ASN A 274 4.52 14.20 9.57
CA ASN A 274 4.52 15.63 9.84
C ASN A 274 5.87 16.28 9.52
N PRO A 275 5.99 17.02 8.41
CA PRO A 275 4.97 17.26 7.37
C PRO A 275 4.66 15.99 6.52
N PRO A 276 3.56 15.98 5.75
CA PRO A 276 3.28 14.90 4.80
C PRO A 276 4.41 14.69 3.79
N LEU A 277 4.65 13.43 3.41
CA LEU A 277 5.71 13.11 2.45
C LEU A 277 5.33 13.52 1.02
N GLY A 278 6.24 14.20 0.34
CA GLY A 278 6.04 14.70 -1.02
C GLY A 278 6.36 13.66 -2.09
N ILE A 279 5.49 13.52 -3.08
CA ILE A 279 5.78 12.76 -4.31
C ILE A 279 6.73 13.58 -5.21
N LEU A 280 7.78 12.93 -5.70
CA LEU A 280 8.69 13.48 -6.69
C LEU A 280 8.26 12.99 -8.08
N ARG A 281 7.95 13.93 -8.98
CA ARG A 281 7.70 13.64 -10.39
C ARG A 281 8.67 14.42 -11.28
N VAL A 282 8.97 13.85 -12.43
CA VAL A 282 9.89 14.42 -13.40
C VAL A 282 9.18 14.50 -14.75
N GLU A 283 9.21 15.70 -15.33
CA GLU A 283 8.61 15.95 -16.64
C GLU A 283 9.47 15.41 -17.78
N GLU A 284 8.82 15.17 -18.90
CA GLU A 284 9.49 14.90 -20.17
C GLU A 284 10.47 16.02 -20.53
N ASN A 285 11.58 15.67 -21.19
CA ASN A 285 12.65 16.58 -21.62
C ASN A 285 13.47 17.23 -20.50
N ARG A 286 13.18 16.98 -19.22
CA ARG A 286 14.03 17.44 -18.12
C ARG A 286 15.44 16.85 -18.23
N SER A 287 16.47 17.64 -17.90
CA SER A 287 17.84 17.15 -17.79
C SER A 287 17.92 16.05 -16.73
N PHE A 288 18.65 14.98 -17.03
CA PHE A 288 18.82 13.90 -16.06
C PHE A 288 19.68 14.38 -14.89
N ASP A 289 19.25 14.06 -13.68
CA ASP A 289 20.00 14.32 -12.45
C ASP A 289 20.12 13.01 -11.65
N PRO A 290 21.35 12.46 -11.48
CA PRO A 290 21.56 11.20 -10.76
C PRO A 290 21.19 11.26 -9.28
N HIS A 291 21.01 12.44 -8.67
CA HIS A 291 20.58 12.55 -7.28
C HIS A 291 19.07 12.28 -7.10
N TYR A 292 18.28 12.50 -8.16
CA TYR A 292 16.83 12.38 -8.13
C TYR A 292 16.28 11.27 -9.03
N MET A 293 17.11 10.77 -9.95
CA MET A 293 16.67 9.91 -11.06
C MET A 293 17.59 8.71 -11.24
N GLU A 294 16.97 7.57 -11.50
CA GLU A 294 17.66 6.35 -11.92
C GLU A 294 17.11 5.92 -13.28
N ASP A 295 18.01 5.73 -14.25
CA ASP A 295 17.66 5.29 -15.59
C ASP A 295 17.56 3.76 -15.68
N MET A 296 16.41 3.27 -16.15
CA MET A 296 16.06 1.85 -16.17
C MET A 296 16.78 1.03 -17.26
N PHE A 297 17.53 1.69 -18.17
CA PHE A 297 18.31 1.02 -19.24
C PHE A 297 19.83 1.07 -19.06
N MET A 298 20.33 1.45 -17.88
CA MET A 298 21.77 1.62 -17.58
C MET A 298 22.66 0.39 -17.80
N ASP A 299 22.09 -0.79 -18.07
CA ASP A 299 22.83 -2.03 -18.35
C ASP A 299 23.62 -2.02 -19.68
N ARG A 300 23.43 -1.03 -20.56
CA ARG A 300 24.01 -1.07 -21.94
C ARG A 300 24.92 0.07 -22.35
N GLN A 301 25.05 1.16 -21.59
CA GLN A 301 25.75 2.36 -22.08
C GLN A 301 26.52 3.07 -20.97
N ARG A 302 27.77 2.62 -20.72
CA ARG A 302 28.73 3.31 -19.83
C ARG A 302 29.45 4.50 -20.50
N SER A 303 29.13 4.83 -21.76
CA SER A 303 29.94 5.70 -22.61
C SER A 303 29.28 7.02 -23.05
N HIS A 304 27.97 7.20 -22.83
CA HIS A 304 27.29 8.46 -23.12
C HIS A 304 26.50 8.91 -21.89
N GLY A 305 26.90 10.05 -21.30
CA GLY A 305 26.18 10.65 -20.18
C GLY A 305 24.68 10.85 -20.50
N PRO A 306 23.81 10.84 -19.49
CA PRO A 306 22.38 10.83 -19.69
C PRO A 306 21.90 12.15 -20.29
N SER A 307 21.42 12.07 -21.53
CA SER A 307 20.69 13.14 -22.20
C SER A 307 19.20 12.96 -21.90
N ARG A 308 18.53 14.08 -21.62
CA ARG A 308 17.11 14.32 -21.27
C ARG A 308 16.15 13.13 -21.07
N VAL A 309 15.31 13.24 -20.05
CA VAL A 309 14.24 12.29 -19.73
C VAL A 309 13.27 12.14 -20.90
N LYS A 310 13.05 10.90 -21.34
CA LYS A 310 12.02 10.50 -22.31
C LYS A 310 10.66 10.40 -21.64
N ILE A 311 10.60 9.72 -20.50
CA ILE A 311 9.37 9.49 -19.72
C ILE A 311 9.75 9.04 -18.30
N MET A 312 8.97 9.47 -17.31
CA MET A 312 9.05 8.94 -15.95
C MET A 312 8.25 7.64 -15.86
N VAL A 313 8.91 6.54 -15.52
CA VAL A 313 8.29 5.21 -15.37
C VAL A 313 7.65 5.06 -14.00
N LYS A 314 8.35 5.47 -12.94
CA LYS A 314 7.86 5.38 -11.55
C LYS A 314 8.19 6.66 -10.80
N PRO A 315 7.24 7.22 -10.04
CA PRO A 315 7.52 8.38 -9.21
C PRO A 315 8.54 8.04 -8.10
N GLY A 316 9.19 9.10 -7.63
CA GLY A 316 10.03 9.11 -6.44
C GLY A 316 9.29 9.74 -5.25
N PHE A 317 9.96 9.84 -4.12
CA PHE A 317 9.42 10.47 -2.91
C PHE A 317 10.51 11.17 -2.11
N TYR A 318 10.16 12.29 -1.50
CA TYR A 318 10.96 12.94 -0.46
C TYR A 318 10.58 12.30 0.88
N VAL A 319 11.53 11.62 1.50
CA VAL A 319 11.34 10.90 2.76
C VAL A 319 12.36 11.45 3.74
N GLN A 320 11.93 12.41 4.55
CA GLN A 320 12.80 13.15 5.48
C GLN A 320 13.99 13.79 4.75
N ASP A 321 15.22 13.41 5.13
CA ASP A 321 16.50 13.84 4.57
C ASP A 321 16.92 13.04 3.32
N ARG A 322 16.11 12.08 2.89
CA ARG A 322 16.43 11.15 1.79
C ARG A 322 15.50 11.36 0.60
N VAL A 323 16.06 11.10 -0.58
CA VAL A 323 15.30 11.05 -1.83
C VAL A 323 15.20 9.61 -2.28
N LEU A 324 13.97 9.10 -2.36
CA LEU A 324 13.69 7.88 -3.11
C LEU A 324 13.57 8.25 -4.58
N MET A 325 14.61 7.96 -5.37
CA MET A 325 14.71 8.38 -6.76
C MET A 325 13.53 7.93 -7.64
N CYS A 326 13.18 8.79 -8.59
CA CYS A 326 12.34 8.43 -9.73
C CYS A 326 13.03 7.38 -10.59
N LYS A 327 12.23 6.52 -11.22
CA LYS A 327 12.71 5.64 -12.28
C LYS A 327 12.33 6.25 -13.62
N VAL A 328 13.29 6.48 -14.49
CA VAL A 328 13.09 7.17 -15.77
C VAL A 328 13.64 6.36 -16.95
N LEU A 329 13.19 6.69 -18.15
CA LEU A 329 13.87 6.33 -19.40
C LEU A 329 14.48 7.60 -19.98
N CYS A 330 15.73 7.55 -20.44
CA CYS A 330 16.43 8.69 -21.03
C CYS A 330 16.51 8.60 -22.57
N ARG A 331 16.73 9.75 -23.22
CA ARG A 331 17.08 9.84 -24.65
C ARG A 331 18.53 10.25 -24.79
N TYR A 332 19.38 9.35 -25.26
CA TYR A 332 20.78 9.67 -25.53
C TYR A 332 20.91 10.49 -26.81
N LYS A 333 21.75 11.52 -26.81
CA LYS A 333 22.17 12.16 -28.06
C LYS A 333 23.00 11.14 -28.84
N SER A 334 22.70 10.94 -30.12
CA SER A 334 23.66 10.26 -30.99
C SER A 334 24.97 11.04 -30.97
N ALA A 335 26.09 10.35 -30.79
CA ALA A 335 27.38 10.91 -31.15
C ALA A 335 27.31 11.26 -32.64
N ALA A 336 27.62 12.52 -32.97
CA ALA A 336 27.70 13.00 -34.33
C ALA A 336 28.91 12.37 -35.05
#